data_AF-A0A351KUZ8-F1
#
_entry.id   AF-A0A351KUZ8-F1
#
_cell.length_a   1.000
_cell.length_b   1.000
_cell.length_c   1.000
_cell.angle_alpha   90.00
_cell.angle_beta   90.00
_cell.angle_gamma   90.00
#
_symmetry.space_group_name_H-M   'P 1'
#
loop_
_entity.id
_entity.type
_entity.pdbx_description
1 polymer ?
#
loop_
_entity_poly.entity_id
_entity_poly.type
_entity_poly.pdbx_seq_one_letter_code
_entity_poly.pdbx_strand_id
1 'polypeptide(L)'
;GAIEALADFLREQQIRKLHDAFMRQISRGKIPLDAPVIGAGIGRFLAQDLAERCHRPFIDYKDLFEWMPSGTLFDAADCGPAAAVAALSLAR
;
A
#
# COMPACT_ATOMS: atom_id res chain seq x y z
N GLY A 1 -4.28 -17.94 -21.26
CA GLY A 1 -3.18 -18.61 -22.00
C GLY A 1 -1.99 -18.88 -21.10
N ALA A 2 -0.96 -19.60 -21.57
CA ALA A 2 0.20 -19.98 -20.74
C ALA A 2 0.97 -18.76 -20.17
N ILE A 3 1.05 -17.66 -20.92
CA ILE A 3 1.68 -16.41 -20.48
C ILE A 3 0.86 -15.72 -19.38
N GLU A 4 -0.47 -15.69 -19.52
CA GLU A 4 -1.37 -15.16 -18.48
C GLU A 4 -1.24 -15.96 -17.18
N ALA A 5 -1.25 -17.30 -17.27
CA ALA A 5 -1.06 -18.17 -16.11
C ALA A 5 0.31 -17.96 -15.43
N LEU A 6 1.36 -17.69 -16.21
CA LEU A 6 2.67 -17.33 -15.67
C LEU A 6 2.64 -15.97 -14.97
N ALA A 7 1.99 -14.96 -15.56
CA ALA A 7 1.85 -13.64 -14.95
C ALA A 7 1.08 -13.72 -13.62
N ASP A 8 -0.02 -14.49 -13.58
CA ASP A 8 -0.80 -14.73 -12.37
C ASP A 8 0.03 -15.44 -11.30
N PHE A 9 0.81 -16.46 -11.70
CA PHE A 9 1.73 -17.14 -10.79
C PHE A 9 2.76 -16.17 -10.19
N LEU A 10 3.35 -15.30 -11.01
CA LEU A 10 4.34 -14.31 -10.55
C LEU A 10 3.71 -13.28 -9.60
N ARG A 11 2.50 -12.79 -9.91
CA ARG A 11 1.72 -11.92 -9.01
C ARG A 11 1.49 -12.61 -7.67
N GLU A 12 1.06 -13.86 -7.68
CA GLU A 12 0.82 -14.64 -6.48
C GLU A 12 2.10 -14.84 -5.65
N GLN A 13 3.26 -15.10 -6.28
CA GLN A 13 4.53 -15.17 -5.58
C GLN A 13 4.91 -13.84 -4.90
N GLN A 14 4.60 -12.70 -5.53
CA GLN A 14 4.83 -11.39 -4.92
C GLN A 14 3.94 -11.20 -3.69
N ILE A 15 2.65 -11.53 -3.79
CA ILE A 15 1.70 -11.40 -2.66
C ILE A 15 2.11 -12.31 -1.50
N ARG A 16 2.54 -13.55 -1.76
CA ARG A 16 3.02 -14.47 -0.69
C ARG A 16 4.21 -13.89 0.07
N LYS A 17 5.19 -13.30 -0.63
CA LYS A 17 6.34 -12.65 0.01
C LYS A 17 5.91 -11.47 0.88
N LEU A 18 4.96 -10.66 0.39
CA LEU A 18 4.40 -9.55 1.18
C LEU A 18 3.64 -10.06 2.40
N HIS A 19 2.84 -11.11 2.26
CA HIS A 19 2.11 -11.75 3.35
C HIS A 19 3.06 -12.25 4.45
N ASP A 20 4.13 -12.94 4.10
CA ASP A 20 5.12 -13.40 5.09
C ASP A 20 5.80 -12.24 5.81
N ALA A 21 6.15 -11.17 5.08
CA ALA A 21 6.71 -9.96 5.68
C ALA A 21 5.71 -9.26 6.62
N PHE A 22 4.44 -9.20 6.21
CA PHE A 22 3.35 -8.63 6.99
C PHE A 22 3.14 -9.41 8.29
N MET A 23 2.98 -10.73 8.22
CA MET A 23 2.79 -11.58 9.40
C MET A 23 3.97 -11.49 10.37
N ARG A 24 5.20 -11.36 9.87
CA ARG A 24 6.38 -11.10 10.71
C ARG A 24 6.35 -9.76 11.46
N GLN A 25 5.72 -8.72 10.90
CA GLN A 25 5.56 -7.44 11.60
C GLN A 25 4.42 -7.49 12.61
N ILE A 26 3.28 -8.08 12.23
CA ILE A 26 2.12 -8.21 13.12
C ILE A 26 2.45 -9.09 14.33
N SER A 27 3.21 -10.18 14.15
CA SER A 27 3.59 -11.07 15.26
C SER A 27 4.44 -10.40 16.35
N ARG A 28 5.00 -9.22 16.09
CA ARG A 28 5.73 -8.42 17.09
C ARG A 28 4.81 -7.76 18.13
N GLY A 29 3.49 -7.75 17.89
CA GLY A 29 2.50 -7.19 18.82
C GLY A 29 2.58 -5.67 19.02
N LYS A 30 3.27 -4.95 18.12
CA LYS A 30 3.44 -3.48 18.19
C LYS A 30 2.41 -2.70 17.39
N ILE A 31 1.67 -3.38 16.52
CA ILE A 31 0.68 -2.79 15.61
C ILE A 31 -0.70 -3.31 16.05
N PRO A 32 -1.68 -2.42 16.28
CA PRO A 32 -3.05 -2.83 16.59
C PRO A 32 -3.64 -3.81 15.56
N LEU A 33 -4.53 -4.69 16.02
CA LEU A 33 -5.16 -5.68 15.14
C LEU A 33 -6.13 -5.06 14.14
N ASP A 34 -6.59 -3.84 14.35
CA ASP A 34 -7.49 -3.11 13.45
C ASP A 34 -6.74 -2.07 12.60
N ALA A 35 -5.41 -1.98 12.74
CA ALA A 35 -4.61 -1.01 12.01
C ALA A 35 -4.74 -1.23 10.48
N PRO A 36 -4.96 -0.16 9.70
CA PRO A 36 -5.09 -0.25 8.25
C PRO A 36 -3.74 -0.57 7.59
N VAL A 37 -3.80 -1.23 6.44
CA VAL A 37 -2.69 -1.27 5.49
C VAL A 37 -2.74 0.00 4.64
N ILE A 38 -1.64 0.73 4.59
CA ILE A 38 -1.52 1.94 3.76
C ILE A 38 -0.79 1.58 2.46
N GLY A 39 -1.43 1.75 1.32
CA GLY A 39 -0.87 1.47 0.00
C GLY A 39 -0.25 2.69 -0.65
N ALA A 40 1.07 2.68 -0.87
CA ALA A 40 1.80 3.75 -1.56
C ALA A 40 2.63 3.20 -2.74
N GLY A 41 2.91 4.07 -3.72
CA GLY A 41 3.69 3.76 -4.92
C GLY A 41 2.91 3.03 -6.01
N ILE A 42 3.60 2.71 -7.10
CA ILE A 42 3.03 2.00 -8.25
C ILE A 42 2.53 0.58 -7.92
N GLY A 43 3.04 -0.02 -6.85
CA GLY A 43 2.67 -1.36 -6.40
C GLY A 43 1.50 -1.41 -5.41
N ARG A 44 0.83 -0.28 -5.15
CA ARG A 44 -0.22 -0.17 -4.09
C ARG A 44 -1.39 -1.14 -4.26
N PHE A 45 -1.67 -1.58 -5.48
CA PHE A 45 -2.68 -2.62 -5.73
C PHE A 45 -2.33 -3.97 -5.05
N LEU A 46 -1.04 -4.32 -4.92
CA LEU A 46 -0.64 -5.53 -4.18
C LEU A 46 -0.84 -5.35 -2.67
N ALA A 47 -0.69 -4.13 -2.16
CA ALA A 47 -0.96 -3.81 -0.76
C ALA A 47 -2.48 -3.89 -0.46
N GLN A 48 -3.32 -3.49 -1.41
CA GLN A 48 -4.76 -3.67 -1.33
C GLN A 48 -5.16 -5.15 -1.31
N ASP A 49 -4.65 -5.97 -2.23
CA ASP A 49 -4.87 -7.42 -2.24
C ASP A 49 -4.42 -8.08 -0.92
N LEU A 50 -3.27 -7.66 -0.38
CA LEU A 50 -2.77 -8.15 0.90
C LEU A 50 -3.71 -7.78 2.05
N ALA A 51 -4.20 -6.54 2.10
CA ALA A 51 -5.11 -6.07 3.12
C ALA A 51 -6.40 -6.91 3.14
N GLU A 52 -6.96 -7.18 1.95
CA GLU A 52 -8.13 -8.03 1.79
C GLU A 52 -7.88 -9.45 2.32
N ARG A 53 -6.77 -10.09 1.92
CA ARG A 53 -6.40 -11.45 2.39
C ARG A 53 -6.18 -11.54 3.89
N CYS A 54 -5.67 -10.47 4.50
CA CYS A 54 -5.43 -10.41 5.94
C CYS A 54 -6.61 -9.84 6.73
N HIS A 55 -7.76 -9.60 6.08
CA HIS A 55 -8.94 -8.98 6.69
C HIS A 55 -8.62 -7.67 7.45
N ARG A 56 -7.84 -6.80 6.80
CA ARG A 56 -7.48 -5.48 7.31
C ARG A 56 -8.16 -4.38 6.50
N PRO A 57 -8.47 -3.23 7.12
CA PRO A 57 -8.81 -2.03 6.35
C PRO A 57 -7.67 -1.63 5.42
N PHE A 58 -8.01 -1.02 4.28
CA PHE A 58 -7.05 -0.46 3.34
C PHE A 58 -7.25 1.05 3.23
N ILE A 59 -6.15 1.79 3.18
CA ILE A 59 -6.15 3.23 2.90
C ILE A 59 -5.18 3.48 1.74
N ASP A 60 -5.66 4.11 0.67
CA ASP A 60 -4.79 4.60 -0.39
C ASP A 60 -4.00 5.80 0.16
N TYR A 61 -2.68 5.78 0.01
CA TYR A 61 -1.79 6.81 0.53
C TYR A 61 -2.18 8.21 0.05
N LYS A 62 -2.72 8.33 -1.16
CA LYS A 62 -3.15 9.64 -1.68
C LYS A 62 -4.28 10.27 -0.84
N ASP A 63 -5.13 9.44 -0.24
CA ASP A 63 -6.30 9.89 0.52
C ASP A 63 -5.89 10.50 1.89
N LEU A 64 -4.61 10.37 2.27
CA LEU A 64 -4.05 11.02 3.45
C LEU A 64 -3.75 12.53 3.24
N PHE A 65 -3.85 13.03 2.00
CA PHE A 65 -3.45 14.39 1.64
C PHE A 65 -4.59 15.16 0.96
N GLU A 66 -5.51 15.72 1.76
CA GLU A 66 -6.68 16.48 1.28
C GLU A 66 -6.32 17.74 0.47
N TRP A 67 -5.11 18.28 0.65
CA TRP A 67 -4.64 19.51 0.02
C TRP A 67 -4.09 19.32 -1.39
N MET A 68 -3.95 18.08 -1.86
CA MET A 68 -3.43 17.82 -3.20
C MET A 68 -4.52 18.01 -4.28
N PRO A 69 -4.19 18.66 -5.42
CA PRO A 69 -5.11 18.78 -6.54
C PRO A 69 -5.51 17.40 -7.08
N SER A 70 -6.82 17.18 -7.25
CA SER A 70 -7.34 16.00 -7.95
C SER A 70 -7.18 16.15 -9.47
N GLY A 71 -7.08 15.03 -10.20
CA GLY A 71 -7.07 15.01 -11.66
C GLY A 71 -5.70 15.27 -12.31
N THR A 72 -4.62 15.19 -11.54
CA THR A 72 -3.24 15.19 -12.04
C THR A 72 -2.86 13.81 -12.61
N LEU A 73 -1.86 13.77 -13.50
CA LEU A 73 -1.35 12.51 -14.07
C LEU A 73 -0.73 11.58 -13.02
N PHE A 74 -0.17 12.17 -11.95
CA PHE A 74 0.40 11.47 -10.80
C PHE A 74 -0.25 11.98 -9.52
N ASP A 75 -0.49 11.09 -8.56
CA ASP A 75 -1.01 11.43 -7.24
C ASP A 75 0.06 11.29 -6.14
N ALA A 76 -0.34 11.49 -4.87
CA ALA A 76 0.59 11.47 -3.75
C ALA A 76 1.11 10.06 -3.50
N ALA A 77 0.37 9.02 -3.85
CA ALA A 77 0.84 7.65 -3.73
C ALA A 77 1.99 7.39 -4.72
N ASP A 78 1.94 7.95 -5.93
CA ASP A 78 3.00 7.76 -6.93
C ASP A 78 4.32 8.43 -6.52
N CYS A 79 4.24 9.52 -5.76
CA CYS A 79 5.39 10.30 -5.26
C CYS A 79 5.45 10.35 -3.72
N GLY A 80 5.14 9.23 -3.06
CA GLY A 80 4.95 9.14 -1.61
C GLY A 80 5.94 9.93 -0.74
N PRO A 81 7.26 9.77 -0.93
CA PRO A 81 8.24 10.50 -0.12
C PRO A 81 8.15 12.03 -0.24
N ALA A 82 7.89 12.57 -1.43
CA ALA A 82 7.80 14.02 -1.63
C ALA A 82 6.54 14.59 -0.96
N ALA A 83 5.40 13.90 -1.08
CA ALA A 83 4.16 14.27 -0.41
C ALA A 83 4.31 14.24 1.13
N ALA A 84 4.97 13.21 1.67
CA ALA A 84 5.25 13.10 3.10
C ALA A 84 6.05 14.31 3.63
N VAL A 85 7.15 14.66 2.95
CA VAL A 85 8.03 15.76 3.36
C VAL A 85 7.30 17.10 3.27
N ALA A 86 6.51 17.33 2.21
CA ALA A 86 5.69 18.53 2.09
C ALA A 86 4.68 18.64 3.24
N ALA A 87 3.96 17.56 3.57
CA ALA A 87 3.03 17.55 4.70
C ALA A 87 3.73 17.83 6.04
N LEU A 88 4.89 17.22 6.29
CA LEU A 88 5.67 17.49 7.51
C LEU A 88 6.15 18.94 7.60
N SER A 89 6.42 19.60 6.47
CA SER A 89 6.75 21.02 6.45
C SER A 89 5.56 21.93 6.70
N LEU A 90 4.36 21.52 6.26
CA LEU A 90 3.10 22.26 6.41
C LEU A 90 2.45 22.05 7.79
N ALA A 91 2.75 20.95 8.47
CA ALA A 91 2.25 20.63 9.81
C ALA A 91 2.95 21.41 10.95
N ARG A 92 3.69 22.47 10.62
CA ARG A 92 4.39 23.33 11.56
C ARG A 92 3.56 24.55 11.94
#